data_AF-A0A3P8QJ44-F1
#
_entry.id   AF-A0A3P8QJ44-F1
#
_cell.length_a   1.000
_cell.length_b   1.000
_cell.length_c   1.000
_cell.angle_alpha   90.00
_cell.angle_beta   90.00
_cell.angle_gamma   90.00
#
_symmetry.space_group_name_H-M   'P 1'
#
loop_
_entity.id
_entity.type
_entity.pdbx_description
1 polymer ?
#
loop_
_entity_poly.entity_id
_entity_poly.type
_entity_poly.pdbx_seq_one_letter_code
_entity_poly.pdbx_strand_id
1 'polypeptide(L)'
;MSKERARYFSAAEQELLSEGFQEFQSLIKTQGNTAKAAKARREGWQKVADKSNSVLQLTLTATMTFNGTWKVTQNENYDKFMEKMGVNMVKRKLAAHDNLKITITQEGDKFNVKESSTFRNIEIEFTLGVTFEYALADGTELSGAWTLEGDVLKGIFKRKDNGKDLTTTRIVQGDELIQSYTYEGVDAKRIFKRS
;
A
#
# COMPACT_ATOMS: atom_id res chain seq x y z
N MET A 1 -31.65 17.23 -20.07
CA MET A 1 -31.55 15.84 -19.55
C MET A 1 -30.44 15.13 -20.33
N SER A 2 -29.18 15.33 -19.95
CA SER A 2 -28.04 14.62 -20.56
C SER A 2 -28.07 13.17 -20.11
N LYS A 3 -28.16 12.23 -21.06
CA LYS A 3 -27.99 10.81 -20.80
C LYS A 3 -26.53 10.59 -20.41
N GLU A 4 -26.25 10.54 -19.11
CA GLU A 4 -24.97 10.10 -18.58
C GLU A 4 -24.75 8.67 -19.09
N ARG A 5 -23.78 8.49 -20.00
CA ARG A 5 -23.40 7.14 -20.47
C ARG A 5 -22.98 6.35 -19.23
N ALA A 6 -23.55 5.15 -19.06
CA ALA A 6 -23.19 4.25 -17.98
C ALA A 6 -21.66 4.17 -17.87
N ARG A 7 -21.12 4.47 -16.69
CA ARG A 7 -19.69 4.32 -16.42
C ARG A 7 -19.34 2.87 -16.72
N TYR A 8 -18.44 2.65 -17.67
CA TYR A 8 -17.92 1.31 -17.93
C TYR A 8 -17.21 0.85 -16.66
N PHE A 9 -17.61 -0.32 -16.14
CA PHE A 9 -16.87 -1.00 -15.08
C PHE A 9 -15.40 -1.16 -15.52
N SER A 10 -14.47 -0.80 -14.64
CA SER A 10 -13.03 -1.01 -14.81
C SER A 10 -12.70 -2.50 -15.00
N ALA A 11 -11.50 -2.81 -15.49
CA ALA A 11 -11.10 -4.21 -15.72
C ALA A 11 -11.21 -5.08 -14.46
N ALA A 12 -10.83 -4.54 -13.30
CA ALA A 12 -10.96 -5.21 -12.01
C ALA A 12 -12.42 -5.44 -11.60
N GLU A 13 -13.30 -4.45 -11.82
CA GLU A 13 -14.73 -4.60 -11.55
C GLU A 13 -15.39 -5.65 -12.47
N GLN A 14 -14.95 -5.75 -13.72
CA GLN A 14 -15.45 -6.77 -14.65
C GLN A 14 -15.03 -8.18 -14.24
N GLU A 15 -13.79 -8.36 -13.76
CA GLU A 15 -13.29 -9.64 -13.26
C GLU A 15 -14.08 -10.09 -12.02
N LEU A 16 -14.30 -9.18 -11.06
CA LEU A 16 -15.13 -9.41 -9.87
C LEU A 16 -16.58 -9.78 -10.20
N LEU A 17 -17.19 -9.09 -11.17
CA LEU A 17 -18.54 -9.38 -11.63
C LEU A 17 -18.61 -10.75 -12.34
N SER A 18 -17.57 -11.11 -13.10
CA SER A 18 -17.47 -12.41 -13.79
C SER A 18 -17.35 -13.57 -12.79
N GLU A 19 -16.49 -13.42 -11.77
CA GLU A 19 -16.35 -14.39 -10.68
C GLU A 19 -17.65 -14.53 -9.88
N GLY A 20 -18.26 -13.40 -9.49
CA GLY A 20 -19.55 -13.41 -8.80
C GLY A 20 -20.63 -14.11 -9.61
N PHE A 21 -20.69 -13.84 -10.92
CA PHE A 21 -21.63 -14.51 -11.82
C PHE A 21 -21.41 -16.03 -11.88
N GLN A 22 -20.15 -16.50 -11.97
CA GLN A 22 -19.83 -17.93 -11.99
C GLN A 22 -20.27 -18.63 -10.70
N GLU A 23 -20.05 -18.00 -9.56
CA GLU A 23 -20.39 -18.54 -8.23
C GLU A 23 -21.91 -18.64 -8.03
N PHE A 24 -22.66 -17.61 -8.42
CA PHE A 24 -24.12 -17.58 -8.26
C PHE A 24 -24.89 -18.01 -9.52
N GLN A 25 -24.21 -18.60 -10.50
CA GLN A 25 -24.83 -18.96 -11.78
C GLN A 25 -26.02 -19.92 -11.63
N SER A 26 -26.00 -20.80 -10.62
CA SER A 26 -27.07 -21.76 -10.34
C SER A 26 -28.39 -21.06 -9.96
N LEU A 27 -28.30 -19.95 -9.23
CA LEU A 27 -29.44 -19.10 -8.88
C LEU A 27 -29.86 -18.23 -10.07
N ILE A 28 -28.89 -17.65 -10.79
CA ILE A 28 -29.15 -16.72 -11.91
C ILE A 28 -29.75 -17.45 -13.12
N LYS A 29 -29.31 -18.69 -13.38
CA LYS A 29 -29.81 -19.51 -14.50
C LYS A 29 -31.01 -20.38 -14.13
N THR A 30 -31.57 -20.25 -12.92
CA THR A 30 -32.78 -21.00 -12.51
C THR A 30 -33.87 -20.79 -13.57
N GLN A 31 -34.33 -21.86 -14.23
CA GLN A 31 -35.34 -21.78 -15.29
C GLN A 31 -36.77 -21.87 -14.73
N GLY A 32 -37.73 -21.24 -15.42
CA GLY A 32 -39.14 -21.26 -15.05
C GLY A 32 -39.76 -19.86 -14.91
N ASN A 33 -41.05 -19.74 -15.25
CA ASN A 33 -41.82 -18.49 -15.16
C ASN A 33 -42.52 -18.30 -13.81
N THR A 34 -42.17 -19.10 -12.80
CA THR A 34 -42.77 -19.01 -11.47
C THR A 34 -42.18 -17.84 -10.67
N ALA A 35 -42.97 -17.28 -9.76
CA ALA A 35 -42.51 -16.24 -8.84
C ALA A 35 -41.28 -16.69 -8.03
N LYS A 36 -41.18 -17.99 -7.72
CA LYS A 36 -40.04 -18.60 -7.02
C LYS A 36 -38.76 -18.56 -7.88
N ALA A 37 -38.84 -18.88 -9.16
CA ALA A 37 -37.71 -18.79 -10.08
C ALA A 37 -37.28 -17.32 -10.31
N ALA A 38 -38.23 -16.40 -10.45
CA ALA A 38 -37.94 -14.97 -10.54
C ALA A 38 -37.26 -14.43 -9.27
N LYS A 39 -37.69 -14.89 -8.08
CA LYS A 39 -37.06 -14.54 -6.80
C LYS A 39 -35.62 -15.07 -6.71
N ALA A 40 -35.38 -16.33 -7.09
CA ALA A 40 -34.05 -16.92 -7.09
C ALA A 40 -33.06 -16.17 -8.01
N ARG A 41 -33.50 -15.74 -9.20
CA ARG A 41 -32.67 -14.91 -10.10
C ARG A 41 -32.33 -13.56 -9.49
N ARG A 42 -33.30 -12.89 -8.86
CA ARG A 42 -33.09 -11.60 -8.16
C ARG A 42 -32.11 -11.77 -7.00
N GLU A 43 -32.27 -12.82 -6.20
CA GLU A 43 -31.34 -13.14 -5.10
C GLU A 43 -29.93 -13.44 -5.62
N GLY A 44 -29.80 -14.15 -6.74
CA GLY A 44 -28.50 -14.38 -7.39
C GLY A 44 -27.81 -13.09 -7.80
N TRP A 45 -28.51 -12.18 -8.48
CA TRP A 45 -27.96 -10.87 -8.87
C TRP A 45 -27.68 -9.97 -7.67
N GLN A 46 -28.52 -10.01 -6.63
CA GLN A 46 -28.28 -9.26 -5.39
C GLN A 46 -26.97 -9.71 -4.73
N LYS A 47 -26.73 -11.02 -4.63
CA LYS A 47 -25.49 -11.56 -4.05
C LYS A 47 -24.25 -11.17 -4.86
N VAL A 48 -24.35 -11.14 -6.20
CA VAL A 48 -23.26 -10.63 -7.06
C VAL A 48 -22.97 -9.16 -6.75
N ALA A 49 -24.01 -8.34 -6.63
CA ALA A 49 -23.87 -6.92 -6.31
C ALA A 49 -23.27 -6.70 -4.90
N ASP A 50 -23.75 -7.44 -3.90
CA ASP A 50 -23.27 -7.34 -2.52
C ASP A 50 -21.79 -7.76 -2.42
N LYS A 51 -21.39 -8.84 -3.12
CA LYS A 51 -19.99 -9.28 -3.17
C LYS A 51 -19.10 -8.24 -3.84
N SER A 52 -19.52 -7.71 -4.99
CA SER A 52 -18.77 -6.68 -5.71
C SER A 52 -18.59 -5.42 -4.84
N ASN A 53 -19.67 -4.95 -4.20
CA ASN A 53 -19.62 -3.81 -3.29
C ASN A 53 -18.72 -4.07 -2.06
N SER A 54 -18.77 -5.27 -1.48
CA SER A 54 -17.92 -5.63 -0.34
C SER A 54 -16.44 -5.62 -0.71
N VAL A 55 -16.08 -6.12 -1.90
CA VAL A 55 -14.67 -6.13 -2.36
C VAL A 55 -14.22 -4.72 -2.73
N LEU A 56 -15.08 -3.92 -3.36
CA LEU A 56 -14.81 -2.50 -3.62
C LEU A 56 -14.61 -1.73 -2.32
N GLN A 57 -15.38 -2.01 -1.27
CA GLN A 57 -15.21 -1.37 0.03
C GLN A 57 -13.90 -1.81 0.74
N LEU A 58 -13.52 -3.08 0.65
CA LEU A 58 -12.24 -3.59 1.17
C LEU A 58 -11.05 -2.96 0.43
N THR A 59 -11.12 -2.85 -0.89
CA THR A 59 -10.08 -2.18 -1.68
C THR A 59 -10.05 -0.66 -1.42
N LEU A 60 -11.18 0.01 -1.26
CA LEU A 60 -11.21 1.43 -0.92
C LEU A 60 -10.63 1.72 0.49
N THR A 61 -10.87 0.83 1.44
CA THR A 61 -10.35 0.97 2.82
C THR A 61 -8.86 0.65 2.89
N ALA A 62 -8.40 -0.40 2.19
CA ALA A 62 -6.99 -0.72 2.05
C ALA A 62 -6.21 0.42 1.34
N THR A 63 -6.80 1.05 0.32
CA THR A 63 -6.19 2.16 -0.45
C THR A 63 -6.21 3.53 0.25
N MET A 64 -6.79 3.64 1.45
CA MET A 64 -6.75 4.89 2.23
C MET A 64 -6.13 4.75 3.61
N THR A 65 -5.73 3.54 4.00
CA THR A 65 -5.19 3.27 5.33
C THR A 65 -3.88 4.01 5.60
N PHE A 66 -3.01 4.12 4.59
CA PHE A 66 -1.72 4.80 4.71
C PHE A 66 -1.82 6.32 4.60
N ASN A 67 -2.95 6.85 4.10
CA ASN A 67 -3.09 8.28 3.84
C ASN A 67 -3.06 9.08 5.13
N GLY A 68 -2.24 10.12 5.14
CA GLY A 68 -2.11 11.02 6.27
C GLY A 68 -0.67 11.43 6.53
N THR A 69 -0.51 12.22 7.59
CA THR A 69 0.78 12.67 8.06
C THR A 69 1.17 11.85 9.29
N TRP A 70 2.36 11.27 9.24
CA TRP A 70 2.90 10.36 10.25
C TRP A 70 4.16 10.97 10.83
N LYS A 71 4.21 11.20 12.13
CA LYS A 71 5.40 11.73 12.81
C LYS A 71 6.09 10.63 13.59
N VAL A 72 7.39 10.49 13.43
CA VAL A 72 8.17 9.50 14.16
C VAL A 72 8.08 9.76 15.66
N THR A 73 7.90 8.70 16.43
CA THR A 73 7.81 8.76 17.90
C THR A 73 8.81 7.84 18.57
N GLN A 74 9.09 6.68 17.97
CA GLN A 74 10.00 5.69 18.52
C GLN A 74 10.80 5.03 17.40
N ASN A 75 12.05 4.70 17.69
CA ASN A 75 12.95 3.99 16.80
C ASN A 75 13.56 2.81 17.56
N GLU A 76 13.58 1.64 16.95
CA GLU A 76 14.17 0.42 17.49
C GLU A 76 15.28 -0.05 16.56
N ASN A 77 16.48 -0.24 17.10
CA ASN A 77 17.65 -0.78 16.39
C ASN A 77 18.07 0.00 15.11
N TYR A 78 17.55 1.22 14.92
CA TYR A 78 17.79 2.05 13.74
C TYR A 78 19.27 2.49 13.63
N ASP A 79 19.96 2.69 14.75
CA ASP A 79 21.40 3.00 14.76
C ASP A 79 22.24 1.86 14.16
N LYS A 80 21.99 0.61 14.56
CA LYS A 80 22.69 -0.57 14.00
C LYS A 80 22.39 -0.76 12.52
N PHE A 81 21.14 -0.54 12.11
CA PHE A 81 20.76 -0.59 10.69
C PHE A 81 21.51 0.47 9.88
N MET A 82 21.56 1.71 10.35
CA MET A 82 22.29 2.79 9.68
C MET A 82 23.80 2.52 9.66
N GLU A 83 24.34 1.95 10.73
CA GLU A 83 25.74 1.52 10.77
C GLU A 83 26.03 0.47 9.70
N LYS A 84 25.17 -0.54 9.58
CA LYS A 84 25.28 -1.59 8.57
C LYS A 84 25.13 -1.04 7.14
N MET A 85 24.29 -0.03 6.97
CA MET A 85 24.14 0.71 5.70
C MET A 85 25.36 1.56 5.33
N GLY A 86 26.34 1.72 6.23
CA GLY A 86 27.55 2.52 6.00
C GLY A 86 27.43 3.98 6.43
N VAL A 87 26.39 4.35 7.19
CA VAL A 87 26.17 5.72 7.65
C VAL A 87 27.12 6.05 8.82
N ASN A 88 27.83 7.18 8.70
CA ASN A 88 28.80 7.63 9.70
C ASN A 88 28.14 7.98 11.06
N MET A 89 28.82 7.71 12.18
CA MET A 89 28.28 7.77 13.54
C MET A 89 27.59 9.10 13.89
N VAL A 90 28.15 10.22 13.45
CA VAL A 90 27.56 11.55 13.66
C VAL A 90 26.19 11.67 12.98
N LYS A 91 26.07 11.20 11.73
CA LYS A 91 24.80 11.18 10.99
C LYS A 91 23.80 10.23 11.63
N ARG A 92 24.24 9.11 12.22
CA ARG A 92 23.35 8.15 12.90
C ARG A 92 22.70 8.72 14.15
N LYS A 93 23.49 9.37 15.02
CA LYS A 93 22.95 10.03 16.22
C LYS A 93 21.93 11.12 15.87
N LEU A 94 22.25 11.86 14.83
CA LEU A 94 21.41 12.91 14.28
C LEU A 94 20.10 12.35 13.68
N ALA A 95 20.20 11.26 12.91
CA ALA A 95 19.05 10.59 12.30
C ALA A 95 18.11 9.91 13.32
N ALA A 96 18.62 9.48 14.47
CA ALA A 96 17.79 8.95 15.55
C ALA A 96 16.83 10.02 16.16
N HIS A 97 17.17 11.31 15.99
CA HIS A 97 16.38 12.45 16.47
C HIS A 97 15.96 13.38 15.31
N ASP A 98 15.78 12.82 14.12
CA ASP A 98 15.47 13.57 12.89
C ASP A 98 14.08 14.22 12.88
N ASN A 99 13.20 13.88 13.83
CA ASN A 99 11.79 14.28 13.86
C ASN A 99 11.08 14.03 12.53
N LEU A 100 11.43 12.94 11.84
CA LEU A 100 10.88 12.58 10.54
C LEU A 100 9.35 12.60 10.54
N LYS A 101 8.80 13.39 9.63
CA LYS A 101 7.39 13.48 9.29
C LYS A 101 7.21 12.92 7.88
N ILE A 102 6.37 11.91 7.73
CA ILE A 102 6.05 11.27 6.47
C ILE A 102 4.60 11.60 6.13
N THR A 103 4.36 12.33 5.06
CA THR A 103 3.02 12.51 4.52
C THR A 103 2.85 11.56 3.34
N ILE A 104 1.92 10.62 3.49
CA ILE A 104 1.61 9.64 2.44
C ILE A 104 0.26 10.03 1.83
N THR A 105 0.23 10.06 0.51
CA THR A 105 -0.94 10.34 -0.31
C THR A 105 -1.05 9.26 -1.37
N GLN A 106 -2.15 8.54 -1.38
CA GLN A 106 -2.43 7.47 -2.32
C GLN A 106 -3.56 7.89 -3.24
N GLU A 107 -3.33 7.77 -4.54
CA GLU A 107 -4.29 8.02 -5.61
C GLU A 107 -4.37 6.76 -6.48
N GLY A 108 -5.32 5.87 -6.14
CA GLY A 108 -5.40 4.54 -6.75
C GLY A 108 -4.15 3.71 -6.47
N ASP A 109 -3.39 3.39 -7.52
CA ASP A 109 -2.14 2.62 -7.43
C ASP A 109 -0.89 3.50 -7.27
N LYS A 110 -1.03 4.83 -7.36
CA LYS A 110 0.06 5.78 -7.20
C LYS A 110 0.17 6.23 -5.75
N PHE A 111 1.39 6.20 -5.23
CA PHE A 111 1.73 6.69 -3.91
C PHE A 111 2.69 7.87 -4.03
N ASN A 112 2.34 8.97 -3.39
CA ASN A 112 3.17 10.13 -3.18
C ASN A 112 3.56 10.17 -1.69
N VAL A 113 4.83 9.97 -1.42
CA VAL A 113 5.41 9.96 -0.08
C VAL A 113 6.34 11.16 0.07
N LYS A 114 5.96 12.08 0.95
CA LYS A 114 6.74 13.25 1.33
C LYS A 114 7.39 12.99 2.67
N GLU A 115 8.71 12.89 2.69
CA GLU A 115 9.49 12.73 3.91
C GLU A 115 10.13 14.06 4.26
N SER A 116 9.67 14.70 5.34
CA SER A 116 10.24 15.92 5.90
C SER A 116 10.94 15.61 7.21
N SER A 117 12.25 15.82 7.25
CA SER A 117 13.08 15.63 8.43
C SER A 117 13.85 16.92 8.74
N THR A 118 14.44 17.00 9.92
CA THR A 118 15.34 18.10 10.30
C THR A 118 16.55 18.24 9.36
N PHE A 119 16.90 17.17 8.63
CA PHE A 119 18.01 17.17 7.68
C PHE A 119 17.62 17.60 6.28
N ARG A 120 16.47 17.12 5.80
CA ARG A 120 16.00 17.37 4.43
C ARG A 120 14.53 17.02 4.26
N ASN A 121 13.95 17.59 3.21
CA ASN A 121 12.65 17.22 2.69
C ASN A 121 12.83 16.56 1.32
N ILE A 122 12.24 15.39 1.13
CA ILE A 122 12.21 14.69 -0.15
C ILE A 122 10.78 14.29 -0.48
N GLU A 123 10.47 14.23 -1.77
CA GLU A 123 9.20 13.76 -2.29
C GLU A 123 9.49 12.59 -3.22
N ILE A 124 8.81 11.47 -2.99
CA ILE A 124 8.96 10.23 -3.73
C ILE A 124 7.60 9.88 -4.29
N GLU A 125 7.48 9.80 -5.61
CA GLU A 125 6.31 9.26 -6.28
C GLU A 125 6.65 7.88 -6.84
N PHE A 126 5.82 6.89 -6.51
CA PHE A 126 5.94 5.55 -7.05
C PHE A 126 4.58 4.94 -7.35
N THR A 127 4.55 3.97 -8.25
CA THR A 127 3.34 3.18 -8.55
C THR A 127 3.53 1.77 -8.02
N LEU A 128 2.50 1.21 -7.37
CA LEU A 128 2.55 -0.15 -6.87
C LEU A 128 2.86 -1.15 -8.00
N GLY A 129 3.77 -2.08 -7.73
CA GLY A 129 4.22 -3.10 -8.70
C GLY A 129 5.19 -2.60 -9.77
N VAL A 130 5.49 -1.30 -9.82
CA VAL A 130 6.42 -0.72 -10.79
C VAL A 130 7.78 -0.48 -10.14
N THR A 131 8.82 -1.03 -10.75
CA THR A 131 10.20 -0.77 -10.33
C THR A 131 10.59 0.66 -10.67
N PHE A 132 11.11 1.38 -9.69
CA PHE A 132 11.63 2.73 -9.82
C PHE A 132 13.03 2.81 -9.20
N GLU A 133 13.78 3.83 -9.62
CA GLU A 133 15.10 4.14 -9.08
C GLU A 133 15.01 5.37 -8.20
N TYR A 134 15.63 5.33 -7.02
CA TYR A 134 15.65 6.43 -6.06
C TYR A 134 17.01 6.52 -5.37
N ALA A 135 17.50 7.74 -5.17
CA ALA A 135 18.76 8.00 -4.47
C ALA A 135 18.54 8.41 -3.01
N LEU A 136 19.15 7.66 -2.08
CA LEU A 136 19.17 7.95 -0.65
C LEU A 136 19.95 9.24 -0.33
N ALA A 137 19.84 9.70 0.92
CA ALA A 137 20.51 10.91 1.45
C ALA A 137 22.02 10.89 1.35
N ASP A 138 22.58 9.69 1.35
CA ASP A 138 24.00 9.45 1.29
C ASP A 138 24.51 9.34 -0.16
N GLY A 139 23.63 9.49 -1.16
CA GLY A 139 23.97 9.31 -2.57
C GLY A 139 23.87 7.87 -3.06
N THR A 140 23.46 6.93 -2.19
CA THR A 140 23.26 5.53 -2.58
C THR A 140 22.04 5.41 -3.48
N GLU A 141 22.24 4.95 -4.71
CA GLU A 141 21.14 4.62 -5.61
C GLU A 141 20.54 3.25 -5.26
N LEU A 142 19.21 3.22 -5.14
CA LEU A 142 18.39 2.04 -4.93
C LEU A 142 17.51 1.84 -6.16
N SER A 143 17.35 0.60 -6.60
CA SER A 143 16.32 0.21 -7.58
C SER A 143 15.37 -0.79 -6.94
N GLY A 144 14.07 -0.54 -6.99
CA GLY A 144 13.12 -1.40 -6.30
C GLY A 144 11.68 -1.08 -6.63
N ALA A 145 10.79 -1.91 -6.09
CA ALA A 145 9.35 -1.73 -6.25
C ALA A 145 8.67 -1.83 -4.89
N TRP A 146 7.59 -1.07 -4.74
CA TRP A 146 6.64 -1.25 -3.65
C TRP A 146 5.48 -2.13 -4.11
N THR A 147 5.12 -3.12 -3.31
CA THR A 147 3.97 -4.00 -3.51
C THR A 147 3.08 -3.93 -2.28
N LEU A 148 1.77 -4.02 -2.48
CA LEU A 148 0.80 -4.09 -1.40
C LEU A 148 0.36 -5.55 -1.24
N GLU A 149 0.81 -6.19 -0.15
CA GLU A 149 0.42 -7.55 0.22
C GLU A 149 -0.67 -7.45 1.31
N GLY A 150 -1.94 -7.33 0.91
CA GLY A 150 -3.06 -7.10 1.82
C GLY A 150 -2.98 -5.71 2.47
N ASP A 151 -2.76 -5.67 3.78
CA ASP A 151 -2.59 -4.42 4.56
C ASP A 151 -1.12 -4.06 4.81
N VAL A 152 -0.18 -4.80 4.20
CA VAL A 152 1.26 -4.60 4.37
C VAL A 152 1.85 -4.02 3.08
N LEU A 153 2.34 -2.80 3.15
CA LEU A 153 3.08 -2.17 2.07
C LEU A 153 4.54 -2.62 2.16
N LYS A 154 4.98 -3.46 1.23
CA LYS A 154 6.31 -4.07 1.19
C LYS A 154 7.13 -3.48 0.06
N GLY A 155 8.31 -2.96 0.38
CA GLY A 155 9.26 -2.40 -0.55
C GLY A 155 10.49 -3.28 -0.61
N ILE A 156 10.83 -3.75 -1.81
CA ILE A 156 12.07 -4.51 -2.05
C ILE A 156 12.96 -3.65 -2.91
N PHE A 157 14.08 -3.22 -2.34
CA PHE A 157 15.05 -2.34 -2.98
C PHE A 157 16.39 -3.04 -3.09
N LYS A 158 17.02 -2.96 -4.24
CA LYS A 158 18.38 -3.41 -4.48
C LYS A 158 19.29 -2.19 -4.56
N ARG A 159 20.35 -2.22 -3.76
CA ARG A 159 21.42 -1.22 -3.75
C ARG A 159 22.30 -1.34 -5.00
N LYS A 160 22.45 -0.27 -5.79
CA LYS A 160 23.33 -0.27 -6.98
C LYS A 160 24.82 -0.27 -6.62
N ASP A 161 25.19 0.25 -5.46
CA ASP A 161 26.58 0.34 -5.01
C ASP A 161 27.18 -1.03 -4.66
N ASN A 162 26.40 -1.90 -4.00
CA ASN A 162 26.89 -3.18 -3.49
C ASN A 162 26.03 -4.40 -3.89
N GLY A 163 24.95 -4.20 -4.64
CA GLY A 163 24.06 -5.26 -5.12
C GLY A 163 23.16 -5.89 -4.04
N LYS A 164 23.19 -5.39 -2.80
CA LYS A 164 22.47 -6.00 -1.66
C LYS A 164 21.01 -5.59 -1.63
N ASP A 165 20.18 -6.49 -1.13
CA ASP A 165 18.75 -6.27 -0.98
C ASP A 165 18.43 -5.61 0.37
N LEU A 166 17.68 -4.53 0.30
CA LEU A 166 17.07 -3.78 1.38
C LEU A 166 15.57 -4.02 1.30
N THR A 167 15.03 -4.69 2.31
CA THR A 167 13.59 -4.88 2.44
C THR A 167 13.05 -3.86 3.43
N THR A 168 11.96 -3.20 3.10
CA THR A 168 11.22 -2.33 4.02
C THR A 168 9.75 -2.74 4.00
N THR A 169 9.11 -2.72 5.15
CA THR A 169 7.66 -2.96 5.25
C THR A 169 7.02 -1.82 6.03
N ARG A 170 5.81 -1.44 5.65
CA ARG A 170 5.00 -0.42 6.30
C ARG A 170 3.64 -1.04 6.59
N ILE A 171 3.26 -1.00 7.86
CA ILE A 171 1.99 -1.53 8.35
C ILE A 171 1.34 -0.44 9.19
N VAL A 172 0.07 -0.15 8.92
CA VAL A 172 -0.72 0.74 9.76
C VAL A 172 -1.54 -0.11 10.72
N GLN A 173 -1.38 0.14 12.02
CA GLN A 173 -2.16 -0.48 13.08
C GLN A 173 -2.87 0.63 13.86
N GLY A 174 -4.13 0.87 13.52
CA GLY A 174 -4.91 1.98 14.09
C GLY A 174 -4.30 3.34 13.73
N ASP A 175 -3.83 4.06 14.74
CA ASP A 175 -3.22 5.39 14.61
C ASP A 175 -1.68 5.38 14.57
N GLU A 176 -1.08 4.19 14.47
CA GLU A 176 0.36 4.00 14.41
C GLU A 176 0.77 3.39 13.06
N LEU A 177 1.78 3.99 12.42
CA LEU A 177 2.45 3.44 11.26
C LEU A 177 3.77 2.82 11.72
N ILE A 178 3.90 1.51 11.54
CA ILE A 178 5.10 0.75 11.87
C ILE A 178 5.86 0.51 10.57
N GLN A 179 7.03 1.13 10.45
CA GLN A 179 7.97 0.89 9.36
C GLN A 179 9.10 -0.02 9.84
N SER A 180 9.24 -1.20 9.25
CA SER A 180 10.36 -2.10 9.50
C SER A 180 11.34 -2.07 8.33
N TYR A 181 12.63 -2.22 8.62
CA TYR A 181 13.71 -2.31 7.67
C TYR A 181 14.53 -3.56 7.97
N THR A 182 14.90 -4.29 6.93
CA THR A 182 15.77 -5.46 7.02
C THR A 182 16.88 -5.31 6.00
N TYR A 183 18.13 -5.32 6.47
CA TYR A 183 19.31 -5.23 5.63
C TYR A 183 20.44 -6.10 6.18
N GLU A 184 20.92 -7.04 5.38
CA GLU A 184 22.00 -7.98 5.77
C GLU A 184 21.78 -8.70 7.11
N GLY A 185 20.54 -9.09 7.40
CA GLY A 185 20.17 -9.74 8.67
C GLY A 185 20.09 -8.79 9.87
N VAL A 186 20.17 -7.48 9.66
CA VAL A 186 19.88 -6.46 10.68
C VAL A 186 18.47 -5.94 10.46
N ASP A 187 17.63 -6.12 11.47
CA ASP A 187 16.28 -5.57 11.50
C ASP A 187 16.23 -4.29 12.33
N ALA A 188 15.53 -3.28 11.82
CA ALA A 188 15.21 -2.05 12.52
C ALA A 188 13.73 -1.71 12.36
N LYS A 189 13.16 -1.00 13.33
CA LYS A 189 11.78 -0.53 13.28
C LYS A 189 11.70 0.94 13.63
N ARG A 190 10.76 1.64 13.00
CA ARG A 190 10.40 3.02 13.29
C ARG A 190 8.89 3.08 13.44
N ILE A 191 8.44 3.62 14.55
CA ILE A 191 7.03 3.75 14.90
C ILE A 191 6.66 5.22 14.77
N PHE A 192 5.67 5.48 13.94
CA PHE A 192 5.14 6.80 13.67
C PHE A 192 3.71 6.88 14.19
N LYS A 193 3.32 8.05 14.69
CA LYS A 193 1.94 8.35 15.07
C LYS A 193 1.32 9.30 14.06
N ARG A 194 0.02 9.12 13.80
CA ARG A 194 -0.75 10.08 13.01
C ARG A 194 -0.68 11.46 13.67
N SER A 195 -0.34 12.47 12.86
CA SER A 195 -0.16 13.88 13.25
C SER A 195 -1.22 14.78 12.61
#